data_AF-A0A353FCJ5-F1
#
_entry.id   AF-A0A353FCJ5-F1
#
_cell.length_a   1.000
_cell.length_b   1.000
_cell.length_c   1.000
_cell.angle_alpha   90.00
_cell.angle_beta   90.00
_cell.angle_gamma   90.00
#
_symmetry.space_group_name_H-M   'P 1'
#
loop_
_entity.id
_entity.type
_entity.pdbx_description
1 polymer ?
#
loop_
_entity_poly.entity_id
_entity_poly.type
_entity_poly.pdbx_seq_one_letter_code
_entity_poly.pdbx_strand_id
1 'polypeptide(L)' 'MLQMKNYSFLFFGMLVLQACTASQNLPKTTDPYFQGAERCFKDSENRIGALCNDSTYSKTVGSGACSHHGGVKVWLCK' A
#
# COMPACT_ATOMS: atom_id res chain seq x y z
N MET A 1 10.80 9.53 -14.61
CA MET A 1 11.74 8.39 -14.65
C MET A 1 11.59 7.67 -13.33
N LEU A 2 11.03 6.45 -13.27
CA LEU A 2 11.84 5.27 -13.50
C LEU A 2 11.03 4.13 -14.14
N GLN A 3 11.57 3.70 -15.28
CA GLN A 3 11.53 2.37 -15.89
C GLN A 3 10.16 1.78 -16.25
N MET A 4 9.59 2.30 -17.35
CA MET A 4 8.63 1.54 -18.15
C MET A 4 9.40 0.49 -18.95
N LYS A 5 9.31 -0.78 -18.54
CA LYS A 5 9.72 -1.91 -19.37
C LYS A 5 8.76 -2.01 -20.56
N ASN A 6 9.36 -1.90 -21.74
CA ASN A 6 8.80 -2.02 -23.08
C ASN A 6 7.71 -3.09 -23.21
N TYR A 7 6.51 -2.69 -23.62
CA TYR A 7 5.53 -3.60 -24.22
C TYR A 7 5.23 -3.10 -25.63
N SER A 8 5.76 -3.86 -26.59
CA SER A 8 5.80 -3.53 -28.01
C SER A 8 4.40 -3.57 -28.64
N PHE A 9 4.22 -2.62 -29.55
CA PHE A 9 3.04 -2.29 -30.34
C PHE A 9 2.41 -3.46 -31.11
N LEU A 10 1.19 -3.16 -31.59
CA LEU A 10 0.41 -3.75 -32.68
C LEU A 10 -0.56 -4.85 -32.24
N PHE A 11 -1.86 -4.52 -32.17
CA PHE A 11 -2.93 -5.27 -32.85
C PHE A 11 -4.28 -4.54 -32.69
N PHE A 12 -4.77 -4.03 -33.81
CA PHE A 12 -6.17 -3.84 -34.21
C PHE A 12 -7.27 -3.76 -33.12
N GLY A 13 -7.88 -2.58 -33.02
CA GLY A 13 -9.34 -2.44 -33.02
C GLY A 13 -10.14 -3.23 -32.00
N MET A 14 -9.97 -2.94 -30.71
CA MET A 14 -11.09 -3.06 -29.76
C MET A 14 -10.85 -2.07 -28.62
N LEU A 15 -11.88 -1.29 -28.34
CA LEU A 15 -11.99 -0.34 -27.24
C LEU A 15 -11.82 -1.07 -25.89
N VAL A 16 -10.59 -1.41 -25.52
CA VAL A 16 -10.30 -1.93 -24.17
C VAL A 16 -10.34 -0.73 -23.26
N LEU A 17 -11.51 -0.49 -22.65
CA LEU A 17 -11.68 0.31 -21.45
C LEU A 17 -10.60 -0.14 -20.47
N GLN A 18 -9.51 0.62 -20.41
CA GLN A 18 -8.47 0.44 -19.43
C GLN A 18 -9.15 0.61 -18.09
N ALA A 19 -9.43 -0.51 -17.43
CA ALA A 19 -9.78 -0.52 -16.03
C ALA A 19 -8.65 0.22 -15.31
N CYS A 20 -8.95 1.41 -14.81
CA CYS A 20 -8.07 2.21 -13.99
C CYS A 20 -7.89 1.47 -12.66
N THR A 21 -7.15 0.36 -12.65
CA THR A 21 -6.79 -0.29 -11.40
C THR A 21 -5.74 0.61 -10.78
N ALA A 22 -6.21 1.55 -9.96
CA ALA A 22 -5.40 2.21 -8.95
C ALA A 22 -4.93 1.12 -7.97
N SER A 23 -3.97 0.30 -8.39
CA SER A 23 -3.35 -0.74 -7.59
C SER A 23 -2.41 -0.04 -6.63
N GLN A 24 -2.96 0.34 -5.48
CA GLN A 24 -2.24 1.04 -4.44
C GLN A 24 -1.36 0.02 -3.70
N ASN A 25 -0.29 -0.46 -4.33
CA ASN A 25 0.65 -1.36 -3.68
C ASN A 25 1.31 -0.61 -2.52
N LEU A 26 1.18 -1.16 -1.30
CA LEU A 26 1.85 -0.68 -0.11
C LEU A 26 3.38 -0.65 -0.38
N PRO A 27 4.16 0.30 0.17
CA PRO A 27 5.61 0.25 0.04
C PRO A 27 6.11 -1.11 0.52
N LYS A 28 7.02 -1.76 -0.22
CA LYS A 28 7.56 -3.03 0.27
C LYS A 28 8.34 -2.77 1.55
N THR A 29 8.03 -3.52 2.59
CA THR A 29 8.78 -3.56 3.84
C THR A 29 9.65 -4.80 3.87
N THR A 30 10.84 -4.68 4.45
CA THR A 30 11.76 -5.80 4.66
C THR A 30 11.50 -6.51 5.98
N ASP A 31 10.65 -5.95 6.85
CA ASP A 31 10.31 -6.56 8.13
C ASP A 31 9.34 -7.74 7.91
N PRO A 32 9.73 -8.98 8.27
CA PRO A 32 8.90 -10.17 8.08
C PRO A 32 7.57 -10.12 8.85
N TYR A 33 7.46 -9.28 9.89
CA TYR A 33 6.22 -9.08 10.64
C TYR A 33 5.05 -8.64 9.73
N PHE A 34 5.35 -7.80 8.75
CA PHE A 34 4.39 -7.25 7.80
C PHE A 34 4.32 -8.05 6.49
N GLN A 35 4.96 -9.21 6.40
CA GLN A 35 4.81 -10.07 5.23
C GLN A 35 3.35 -10.47 5.06
N GLY A 36 2.78 -10.17 3.89
CA GLY A 36 1.36 -10.39 3.59
C GLY A 36 0.40 -9.34 4.17
N ALA A 37 0.91 -8.25 4.75
CA ALA A 37 0.07 -7.16 5.21
C ALA A 37 -0.54 -6.38 4.04
N GLU A 38 -1.81 -6.04 4.16
CA GLU A 38 -2.52 -5.19 3.21
C GLU A 38 -3.06 -3.92 3.88
N ARG A 39 -3.58 -2.99 3.07
CA ARG A 39 -4.19 -1.77 3.59
C ARG A 39 -5.55 -2.11 4.21
N CYS A 40 -5.76 -1.74 5.47
CA CYS A 40 -7.04 -1.92 6.13
C CYS A 40 -8.16 -1.14 5.44
N PHE A 41 -9.33 -1.76 5.38
CA PHE A 41 -10.59 -1.05 5.15
C PHE A 41 -11.02 -0.32 6.43
N LYS A 42 -11.88 0.70 6.28
CA LYS A 42 -12.25 1.65 7.34
C LYS A 42 -12.70 0.97 8.64
N ASP A 43 -13.36 -0.18 8.52
CA ASP A 43 -14.01 -0.89 9.62
C ASP A 43 -13.31 -2.22 9.97
N SER A 44 -12.07 -2.42 9.52
CA SER A 44 -11.33 -3.64 9.85
C SER A 44 -10.85 -3.62 11.31
N GLU A 45 -11.18 -4.69 12.03
CA GLU A 45 -10.75 -4.95 13.41
C GLU A 45 -9.37 -5.61 13.47
N ASN A 46 -8.87 -6.19 12.37
CA ASN A 46 -7.63 -6.96 12.31
C ASN A 46 -6.40 -6.08 12.01
N ARG A 47 -6.30 -4.93 12.68
CA ARG A 47 -5.13 -4.06 12.53
C ARG A 47 -3.93 -4.73 13.17
N ILE A 48 -2.85 -4.85 12.42
CA ILE A 48 -1.56 -5.36 12.90
C ILE A 48 -0.50 -4.26 13.01
N GLY A 49 -0.77 -3.07 12.46
CA GLY A 49 0.14 -1.93 12.54
C GLY A 49 -0.24 -0.80 11.59
N ALA A 50 0.72 0.07 11.32
CA ALA A 50 0.54 1.25 10.48
C ALA A 50 1.78 1.56 9.65
N LEU A 51 1.56 2.09 8.45
CA LEU A 51 2.54 2.86 7.70
C LEU A 51 2.44 4.31 8.16
N CYS A 52 3.54 4.88 8.63
CA CYS A 52 3.62 6.27 9.07
C CYS A 52 3.87 7.22 7.89
N ASN A 53 3.64 8.53 8.11
CA ASN A 53 3.82 9.54 7.06
C ASN A 53 5.27 9.71 6.58
N ASP A 54 6.24 9.40 7.43
CA ASP A 54 7.67 9.35 7.08
C ASP A 54 8.09 8.07 6.32
N SER A 55 7.12 7.23 5.91
CA SER A 55 7.33 5.95 5.23
C SER A 55 7.96 4.84 6.09
N THR A 56 8.04 5.01 7.41
CA THR A 56 8.40 3.94 8.34
C THR A 56 7.18 3.10 8.73
N TYR A 57 7.43 1.92 9.29
CA TYR A 57 6.40 0.99 9.74
C TYR A 57 6.34 0.94 11.26
N SER A 58 5.14 1.01 11.82
CA SER A 58 4.88 0.85 13.24
C SER A 58 4.04 -0.40 13.49
N LYS A 59 4.45 -1.22 14.46
CA LYS A 59 3.70 -2.41 14.93
C LYS A 59 2.61 -2.03 15.94
N THR A 60 2.57 -0.78 16.37
CA THR A 60 1.61 -0.29 17.36
C THR A 60 0.28 0.02 16.69
N VAL A 61 -0.80 -0.44 17.31
CA VAL A 61 -2.18 -0.15 16.89
C VAL A 61 -2.87 0.77 17.89
N GLY A 62 -3.80 1.60 17.41
CA GLY A 62 -4.61 2.48 18.26
C GLY A 62 -4.12 3.93 18.36
N SER A 63 -4.64 4.64 19.35
CA SER A 63 -4.35 6.06 19.59
C SER A 63 -2.90 6.26 19.99
N GLY A 64 -2.16 7.04 19.20
CA GLY A 64 -0.73 7.31 19.42
C GLY A 64 0.21 6.56 18.48
N ALA A 65 -0.30 5.67 17.62
CA ALA A 65 0.50 5.12 16.54
C ALA A 65 1.07 6.24 15.65
N CYS A 66 2.36 6.14 15.31
CA CYS A 66 3.08 7.12 14.52
C CYS A 66 3.10 8.56 15.10
N SER A 67 2.87 8.76 16.41
CA SER A 67 2.84 10.11 17.03
C SER A 67 4.11 10.92 16.79
N HIS A 68 5.27 10.27 16.86
CA HIS A 68 6.58 10.88 16.57
C HIS A 68 6.91 10.94 15.07
N HIS A 69 6.15 10.23 14.25
CA HIS A 69 6.38 10.01 12.82
C HIS A 69 5.37 10.79 11.95
N GLY A 70 4.74 11.82 12.51
CA GLY A 70 3.78 12.67 11.79
C GLY A 70 2.40 12.03 11.57
N GLY A 71 2.07 11.00 12.33
CA GLY A 71 0.79 10.31 12.27
C GLY A 71 0.72 9.16 11.26
N VAL A 72 -0.42 8.47 11.28
CA VAL A 72 -0.67 7.29 10.45
C VAL A 72 -1.05 7.72 9.05
N LYS A 73 -0.31 7.20 8.06
CA LYS A 73 -0.63 7.33 6.64
C LYS A 73 -1.67 6.28 6.24
N VAL A 74 -1.43 5.04 6.62
CA VAL A 74 -2.26 3.88 6.28
C VAL A 74 -2.23 2.86 7.42
N TRP A 75 -3.39 2.32 7.79
CA TRP A 75 -3.48 1.16 8.69
C TRP A 75 -3.22 -0.14 7.92
N LEU A 76 -2.51 -1.07 8.57
CA LEU A 76 -2.12 -2.36 8.00
C LEU A 76 -2.86 -3.50 8.69
N CYS A 77 -3.43 -4.39 7.88
CA CYS A 77 -4.26 -5.50 8.30
C CYS A 77 -3.73 -6.82 7.72
N LYS A 78 -4.16 -7.91 8.35
CA LYS A 78 -4.01 -9.30 7.88
C LYS A 78 -5.34 -10.02 7.92
#